data_AF-A0A0F9KT51-F1
#
_entry.id   AF-A0A0F9KT51-F1
#
_cell.length_a   1.000
_cell.length_b   1.000
_cell.length_c   1.000
_cell.angle_alpha   90.00
_cell.angle_beta   90.00
_cell.angle_gamma   90.00
#
_symmetry.space_group_name_H-M   'P 1'
#
loop_
_entity.id
_entity.type
_entity.pdbx_description
1 polymer ?
#
loop_
_entity_poly.entity_id
_entity_poly.type
_entity_poly.pdbx_seq_one_letter_code
_entity_poly.pdbx_strand_id
1 'polypeptide(L)'
;EKIREQSKKDYEKKKDNPKYKEYKKGWEKERKRKDPQYRLKSNFGTLIWYALKEKGSSKNGYSWEKIVNYTTQELMEHLENQFIEGMTWNNYGKWHVDHIKPISSFNFTSYEDDEFQECWALNNLQPLWAQDNLIKSNKKIKNKRGKKIWQKKRK
;
A
#
# COMPACT_ATOMS: atom_id res chain seq x y z
N GLU A 1 15.76 26.37 7.55
CA GLU A 1 15.36 26.25 8.97
C GLU A 1 14.13 27.09 9.32
N LYS A 2 14.18 28.43 9.17
CA LYS A 2 13.05 29.35 9.43
C LYS A 2 11.73 29.03 8.69
N ILE A 3 11.79 28.58 7.43
CA ILE A 3 10.60 28.21 6.63
C ILE A 3 9.85 26.99 7.21
N ARG A 4 10.58 25.97 7.69
CA ARG A 4 10.00 24.78 8.33
C ARG A 4 9.35 25.12 9.65
N GLU A 5 9.99 26.00 10.42
CA GLU A 5 9.49 26.43 11.73
C GLU A 5 8.25 27.31 11.63
N GLN A 6 8.21 28.23 10.66
CA GLN A 6 7.02 29.01 10.35
C GLN A 6 5.85 28.13 9.88
N SER A 7 6.13 27.18 8.99
CA SER A 7 5.12 26.20 8.52
C SER A 7 4.53 25.38 9.67
N LYS A 8 5.38 25.02 10.66
CA LYS A 8 4.95 24.29 11.86
C LYS A 8 4.01 25.14 12.71
N LYS A 9 4.38 26.40 12.98
CA LYS A 9 3.55 27.35 13.75
C LYS A 9 2.19 27.61 13.09
N ASP A 10 2.17 27.75 11.76
CA ASP A 10 0.94 27.98 11.01
C ASP A 10 0.02 26.74 10.97
N TYR A 11 0.61 25.54 10.96
CA TYR A 11 -0.13 24.29 11.12
C TYR A 11 -0.75 24.18 12.52
N GLU A 12 0.03 24.42 13.58
CA GLU A 12 -0.45 24.34 14.97
C GLU A 12 -1.65 25.25 15.23
N LYS A 13 -1.66 26.46 14.67
CA LYS A 13 -2.80 27.39 14.79
C LYS A 13 -4.08 26.93 14.11
N LYS A 14 -3.98 26.10 13.06
CA LYS A 14 -5.11 25.71 12.20
C LYS A 14 -5.56 24.27 12.44
N LYS A 15 -4.74 23.42 13.08
CA LYS A 15 -4.97 21.97 13.19
C LYS A 15 -6.31 21.63 13.85
N ASP A 16 -6.79 22.46 14.77
CA ASP A 16 -8.04 22.23 15.50
C ASP A 16 -9.26 22.93 14.90
N ASN A 17 -9.07 23.79 13.89
CA ASN A 17 -10.16 24.47 13.20
C ASN A 17 -10.97 23.47 12.35
N PRO A 18 -12.28 23.29 12.62
CA PRO A 18 -13.13 22.36 11.86
C PRO A 18 -13.17 22.64 10.36
N LYS A 19 -13.21 23.91 9.93
CA LYS A 19 -13.21 24.29 8.51
C LYS A 19 -11.91 23.89 7.82
N TYR A 20 -10.78 24.01 8.51
CA TYR A 20 -9.48 23.57 8.00
C TYR A 20 -9.40 22.05 7.89
N LYS A 21 -9.92 21.30 8.89
CA LYS A 21 -10.01 19.84 8.85
C LYS A 21 -10.85 19.36 7.66
N GLU A 22 -12.00 19.98 7.42
CA GLU A 22 -12.90 19.67 6.31
C GLU A 22 -12.25 19.98 4.95
N TYR A 23 -11.68 21.18 4.79
CA TYR A 23 -10.92 21.55 3.60
C TYR A 23 -9.80 20.54 3.29
N LYS A 24 -8.99 20.21 4.31
CA LYS A 24 -7.87 19.27 4.16
C LYS A 24 -8.36 17.87 3.77
N LYS A 25 -9.47 17.39 4.36
CA LYS A 25 -10.09 16.11 4.01
C LYS A 25 -10.56 16.09 2.55
N GLY A 26 -11.19 17.19 2.09
CA GLY A 26 -11.64 17.33 0.70
C GLY A 26 -10.47 17.33 -0.29
N TRP A 27 -9.44 18.14 -0.01
CA TRP A 27 -8.22 18.19 -0.83
C TRP A 27 -7.51 16.85 -0.89
N GLU A 28 -7.36 16.15 0.25
CA GLU A 28 -6.70 14.85 0.32
C GLU A 28 -7.46 13.80 -0.51
N LYS A 29 -8.79 13.78 -0.39
CA LYS A 29 -9.67 12.88 -1.17
C LYS A 29 -9.48 13.12 -2.67
N GLU A 30 -9.48 14.38 -3.10
CA GLU A 30 -9.35 14.75 -4.50
C GLU A 30 -7.95 14.44 -5.05
N ARG A 31 -6.90 14.72 -4.27
CA ARG A 31 -5.53 14.38 -4.64
C ARG A 31 -5.35 12.89 -4.85
N LYS A 32 -5.83 12.05 -3.91
CA LYS A 32 -5.80 10.59 -4.04
C LYS A 32 -6.61 10.07 -5.23
N ARG A 33 -7.66 10.78 -5.64
CA ARG A 33 -8.47 10.41 -6.81
C ARG A 33 -7.73 10.70 -8.12
N LYS A 34 -7.02 11.83 -8.20
CA LYS A 34 -6.32 12.29 -9.41
C LYS A 34 -4.93 11.68 -9.58
N ASP A 35 -4.30 11.29 -8.49
CA ASP A 35 -2.92 10.82 -8.44
C ASP A 35 -2.85 9.42 -7.82
N PRO A 36 -2.93 8.35 -8.64
CA PRO A 36 -2.84 6.97 -8.19
C PRO A 36 -1.52 6.65 -7.50
N GLN A 37 -0.42 7.27 -7.92
CA GLN A 37 0.90 7.10 -7.30
C GLN A 37 0.89 7.63 -5.87
N TYR A 38 0.37 8.85 -5.67
CA TYR A 38 0.20 9.44 -4.34
C TYR A 38 -0.72 8.59 -3.45
N ARG A 39 -1.83 8.11 -4.02
CA ARG A 39 -2.74 7.22 -3.31
C ARG A 39 -2.07 5.91 -2.89
N LEU A 40 -1.34 5.26 -3.79
CA LEU A 40 -0.60 4.03 -3.52
C LEU A 40 0.45 4.25 -2.42
N LYS A 41 1.27 5.30 -2.56
CA LYS A 41 2.30 5.68 -1.58
C LYS A 41 1.72 5.94 -0.20
N SER A 42 0.59 6.66 -0.12
CA SER A 42 -0.11 6.96 1.13
C SER A 42 -0.68 5.69 1.78
N ASN A 43 -1.28 4.82 0.96
CA ASN A 43 -1.84 3.55 1.42
C ASN A 43 -0.74 2.62 1.94
N PHE A 44 0.33 2.40 1.19
CA PHE A 44 1.47 1.56 1.61
C PHE A 44 2.11 2.07 2.89
N GLY A 45 2.32 3.39 3.01
CA GLY A 45 2.83 3.98 4.24
C GLY A 45 1.95 3.68 5.46
N THR A 46 0.63 3.64 5.27
CA THR A 46 -0.34 3.32 6.32
C THR A 46 -0.37 1.83 6.64
N LEU A 47 -0.38 0.96 5.62
CA LEU A 47 -0.41 -0.49 5.79
C LEU A 47 0.82 -1.00 6.55
N ILE A 48 2.03 -0.56 6.16
CA ILE A 48 3.25 -0.95 6.85
C ILE A 48 3.29 -0.40 8.29
N TRP A 49 2.76 0.82 8.50
CA TRP A 49 2.67 1.36 9.85
C TRP A 49 1.77 0.49 10.75
N TYR A 50 0.62 0.05 10.27
CA TYR A 50 -0.24 -0.86 11.02
C TYR A 50 0.47 -2.18 11.31
N ALA A 51 1.08 -2.80 10.29
CA ALA A 51 1.78 -4.08 10.42
C ALA A 51 2.88 -4.04 11.49
N LEU A 52 3.67 -2.97 11.56
CA LEU A 52 4.71 -2.80 12.58
C LEU A 52 4.13 -2.42 13.95
N LYS A 53 3.12 -1.54 13.97
CA LYS A 53 2.50 -1.08 15.22
C LYS A 53 1.85 -2.22 15.99
N GLU A 54 1.18 -3.15 15.29
CA GLU A 54 0.60 -4.35 15.91
C GLU A 54 1.65 -5.24 16.59
N LYS A 55 2.91 -5.15 16.15
CA LYS A 55 4.05 -5.85 16.74
C LYS A 55 4.82 -5.02 17.78
N GLY A 56 4.32 -3.84 18.13
CA GLY A 56 5.00 -2.92 19.06
C GLY A 56 6.22 -2.21 18.44
N SER A 57 6.36 -2.22 17.12
CA SER A 57 7.49 -1.66 16.40
C SER A 57 7.11 -0.44 15.56
N SER A 58 8.09 0.17 14.90
CA SER A 58 7.93 1.37 14.10
C SER A 58 8.91 1.41 12.92
N LYS A 59 8.69 2.34 11.99
CA LYS A 59 9.62 2.61 10.87
C LYS A 59 10.83 3.46 11.28
N ASN A 60 10.94 3.83 12.56
CA ASN A 60 12.00 4.70 13.09
C ASN A 60 12.16 6.03 12.33
N GLY A 61 11.03 6.60 11.88
CA GLY A 61 11.00 7.84 11.10
C GLY A 61 11.34 7.69 9.60
N TYR A 62 11.69 6.49 9.13
CA TYR A 62 11.97 6.25 7.72
C TYR A 62 10.70 6.19 6.87
N SER A 63 10.85 6.58 5.60
CA SER A 63 9.82 6.33 4.59
C SER A 63 9.64 4.83 4.38
N TRP A 64 8.45 4.44 3.92
CA TRP A 64 8.21 3.03 3.64
C TRP A 64 9.12 2.52 2.51
N GLU A 65 9.38 3.35 1.49
CA GLU A 65 10.28 3.02 0.36
C GLU A 65 11.69 2.67 0.85
N LYS A 66 12.17 3.39 1.87
CA LYS A 66 13.50 3.14 2.45
C LYS A 66 13.57 1.78 3.16
N ILE A 67 12.51 1.35 3.82
CA ILE A 67 12.55 0.10 4.62
C ILE A 67 12.24 -1.15 3.79
N VAL A 68 11.60 -1.02 2.63
CA VAL A 68 11.32 -2.17 1.73
C VAL A 68 12.28 -2.24 0.53
N ASN A 69 13.19 -1.28 0.41
CA ASN A 69 14.23 -1.22 -0.63
C ASN A 69 13.70 -1.19 -2.09
N TYR A 70 12.53 -0.57 -2.31
CA TYR A 70 12.03 -0.22 -3.64
C TYR A 70 11.15 1.03 -3.58
N THR A 71 10.97 1.67 -4.72
CA THR A 71 10.23 2.92 -4.90
C THR A 71 8.75 2.67 -5.17
N THR A 72 7.93 3.71 -4.97
CA THR A 72 6.52 3.69 -5.40
C THR A 72 6.39 3.39 -6.89
N GLN A 73 7.32 3.86 -7.72
CA GLN A 73 7.28 3.65 -9.16
C GLN A 73 7.53 2.18 -9.53
N GLU A 74 8.57 1.56 -8.95
CA GLU A 74 8.84 0.13 -9.17
C GLU A 74 7.66 -0.75 -8.73
N LEU A 75 7.00 -0.41 -7.62
CA LEU A 75 5.77 -1.07 -7.20
C LEU A 75 4.63 -0.90 -8.21
N MET A 76 4.47 0.30 -8.78
CA MET A 76 3.44 0.53 -9.80
C MET A 76 3.70 -0.32 -11.04
N GLU A 77 4.92 -0.30 -11.56
CA GLU A 77 5.32 -1.08 -12.74
C GLU A 77 5.14 -2.59 -12.50
N HIS A 78 5.54 -3.08 -11.32
CA HIS A 78 5.36 -4.48 -10.93
C HIS A 78 3.89 -4.91 -10.86
N LEU A 79 3.00 -4.07 -10.32
CA LEU A 79 1.56 -4.35 -10.25
C LEU A 79 0.91 -4.27 -11.63
N GLU A 80 1.28 -3.28 -12.44
CA GLU A 80 0.73 -3.07 -13.78
C GLU A 80 1.08 -4.22 -14.72
N ASN A 81 2.28 -4.79 -14.60
CA ASN A 81 2.69 -5.99 -15.33
C ASN A 81 1.87 -7.25 -14.97
N GLN A 82 1.12 -7.21 -13.88
CA GLN A 82 0.24 -8.29 -13.42
C GLN A 82 -1.24 -7.99 -13.63
N PHE A 83 -1.60 -6.83 -14.20
CA PHE A 83 -3.00 -6.48 -14.45
C PHE A 83 -3.66 -7.49 -15.38
N ILE A 84 -4.84 -7.92 -14.97
CA ILE A 84 -5.75 -8.74 -15.78
C ILE A 84 -6.82 -7.86 -16.41
N GLU A 85 -7.65 -8.46 -17.27
CA GLU A 85 -8.68 -7.77 -18.04
C GLU A 85 -9.51 -6.81 -17.17
N GLY A 86 -9.58 -5.55 -17.60
CA GLY A 86 -10.31 -4.49 -16.94
C GLY A 86 -9.58 -3.79 -15.80
N MET A 87 -8.43 -4.27 -15.30
CA MET A 87 -7.64 -3.56 -14.28
C MET A 87 -6.91 -2.36 -14.89
N THR A 88 -7.03 -1.20 -14.25
CA THR A 88 -6.31 0.01 -14.63
C THR A 88 -6.02 0.85 -13.39
N TRP A 89 -5.06 1.78 -13.47
CA TRP A 89 -4.86 2.76 -12.41
C TRP A 89 -6.08 3.67 -12.19
N ASN A 90 -6.86 3.94 -13.24
CA ASN A 90 -8.08 4.74 -13.17
C ASN A 90 -9.17 4.10 -12.30
N ASN A 91 -9.18 2.77 -12.18
CA ASN A 91 -10.12 2.05 -11.33
C ASN A 91 -9.49 1.45 -10.08
N TYR A 92 -8.30 1.93 -9.68
CA TYR A 92 -7.67 1.55 -8.42
C TYR A 92 -8.63 1.79 -7.25
N GLY A 93 -8.80 0.78 -6.38
CA GLY A 93 -9.86 0.71 -5.38
C GLY A 93 -11.03 -0.19 -5.76
N LYS A 94 -11.22 -0.51 -7.05
CA LYS A 94 -11.99 -1.69 -7.47
C LYS A 94 -11.14 -2.96 -7.36
N TRP A 95 -9.84 -2.83 -7.59
CA TRP A 95 -8.81 -3.79 -7.22
C TRP A 95 -7.92 -3.22 -6.12
N HIS A 96 -7.29 -4.10 -5.36
CA HIS A 96 -6.40 -3.81 -4.23
C HIS A 96 -5.04 -4.48 -4.45
N VAL A 97 -4.02 -3.99 -3.74
CA VAL A 97 -2.76 -4.71 -3.62
C VAL A 97 -2.90 -5.77 -2.54
N ASP A 98 -2.63 -7.02 -2.91
CA ASP A 98 -2.76 -8.19 -2.06
C ASP A 98 -1.39 -8.88 -1.89
N HIS A 99 -1.24 -9.59 -0.78
CA HIS A 99 -0.06 -10.42 -0.51
C HIS A 99 -0.32 -11.86 -0.97
N ILE A 100 0.49 -12.39 -1.89
CA ILE A 100 0.40 -13.77 -2.40
C ILE A 100 0.47 -14.77 -1.23
N LYS A 101 1.54 -14.66 -0.42
CA LYS A 101 1.66 -15.26 0.91
C LYS A 101 1.13 -14.23 1.92
N PRO A 102 0.06 -14.53 2.68
CA PRO A 102 -0.57 -13.56 3.56
C PRO A 102 0.37 -13.12 4.69
N ILE A 103 0.26 -11.86 5.13
CA ILE A 103 1.04 -11.28 6.24
C ILE A 103 0.99 -12.19 7.48
N SER A 104 -0.18 -12.76 7.79
CA SER A 104 -0.38 -13.66 8.94
C SER A 104 0.42 -14.96 8.90
N SER A 105 1.11 -15.27 7.79
CA SER A 105 1.99 -16.42 7.67
C SER A 105 3.48 -16.08 7.74
N PHE A 106 3.78 -14.82 8.10
CA PHE A 106 5.11 -14.35 8.42
C PHE A 106 5.20 -14.00 9.90
N ASN A 107 6.39 -14.20 10.46
CA ASN A 107 6.75 -13.88 11.81
C ASN A 107 7.85 -12.81 11.81
N PHE A 108 7.45 -11.56 11.95
CA PHE A 108 8.34 -10.43 12.12
C PHE A 108 7.85 -9.54 13.27
N THR A 109 8.78 -8.83 13.88
CA THR A 109 8.57 -7.78 14.87
C THR A 109 9.01 -6.43 14.34
N SER A 110 10.09 -6.35 13.56
CA SER A 110 10.62 -5.10 13.01
C SER A 110 10.75 -5.13 11.48
N TYR A 111 11.13 -3.99 10.88
CA TYR A 111 11.32 -3.93 9.43
C TYR A 111 12.68 -4.50 9.00
N GLU A 112 13.61 -4.68 9.93
CA GLU A 112 14.91 -5.30 9.69
C GLU A 112 14.84 -6.83 9.59
N ASP A 113 13.72 -7.44 10.00
CA ASP A 113 13.54 -8.89 9.93
C ASP A 113 13.43 -9.38 8.47
N ASP A 114 14.10 -10.51 8.17
CA ASP A 114 14.04 -11.12 6.83
C ASP A 114 12.60 -11.45 6.41
N GLU A 115 11.79 -11.97 7.34
CA GLU A 115 10.38 -12.28 7.08
C GLU A 115 9.53 -11.04 6.79
N PHE A 116 9.90 -9.86 7.31
CA PHE A 116 9.27 -8.61 6.91
C PHE A 116 9.64 -8.26 5.47
N GLN A 117 10.92 -8.35 5.12
CA GLN A 117 11.39 -8.07 3.76
C GLN A 117 10.72 -9.01 2.74
N GLU A 118 10.62 -10.30 3.04
CA GLU A 118 9.91 -11.26 2.20
C GLU A 118 8.41 -10.96 2.10
N CYS A 119 7.79 -10.57 3.22
CA CYS A 119 6.37 -10.23 3.24
C CYS A 119 6.07 -9.05 2.31
N TRP A 120 6.90 -8.02 2.33
CA TRP A 120 6.70 -6.78 1.58
C TRP A 120 7.45 -6.73 0.24
N ALA A 121 8.20 -7.77 -0.12
CA ALA A 121 8.90 -7.83 -1.39
C ALA A 121 7.93 -7.79 -2.58
N LEU A 122 8.35 -7.17 -3.69
CA LEU A 122 7.54 -7.08 -4.91
C LEU A 122 7.01 -8.45 -5.35
N ASN A 123 7.84 -9.49 -5.34
CA ASN A 123 7.45 -10.85 -5.72
C ASN A 123 6.31 -11.46 -4.87
N ASN A 124 6.01 -10.91 -3.70
CA ASN A 124 4.91 -11.32 -2.84
C ASN A 124 3.66 -10.41 -2.99
N LEU A 125 3.73 -9.35 -3.80
CA LEU A 125 2.65 -8.39 -4.02
C LEU A 125 2.01 -8.59 -5.40
N GLN A 126 0.68 -8.60 -5.42
CA GLN A 126 -0.12 -8.75 -6.65
C GLN A 126 -1.33 -7.82 -6.66
N PRO A 127 -1.82 -7.40 -7.83
CA PRO A 127 -3.15 -6.80 -7.95
C PRO A 127 -4.23 -7.88 -7.84
N LEU A 128 -5.28 -7.62 -7.07
CA LEU A 128 -6.42 -8.53 -6.93
C LEU A 128 -7.72 -7.73 -6.88
N TRP A 129 -8.76 -8.16 -7.58
CA TRP A 129 -10.07 -7.51 -7.48
C TRP A 129 -10.54 -7.51 -6.01
N ALA A 130 -11.16 -6.41 -5.57
CA ALA A 130 -11.51 -6.23 -4.16
C ALA A 130 -12.42 -7.37 -3.66
N GLN A 131 -13.35 -7.83 -4.50
CA GLN A 131 -14.21 -8.97 -4.20
C GLN A 131 -13.42 -10.27 -4.03
N ASP A 132 -12.48 -10.56 -4.93
CA ASP A 132 -11.63 -11.75 -4.85
C ASP A 132 -10.71 -11.70 -3.62
N ASN A 133 -10.21 -10.51 -3.28
CA ASN A 133 -9.40 -10.29 -2.08
C ASN A 133 -10.19 -10.58 -0.80
N LEU A 134 -11.46 -10.12 -0.73
CA LEU A 134 -12.34 -10.41 0.40
C LEU A 134 -12.62 -11.91 0.54
N ILE A 135 -12.83 -12.61 -0.57
CA ILE A 135 -13.04 -14.06 -0.59
C ILE A 135 -11.77 -14.82 -0.18
N LYS A 136 -10.60 -14.35 -0.62
CA LYS A 136 -9.29 -14.93 -0.29
C LYS A 136 -9.00 -14.84 1.20
N SER A 137 -9.26 -13.69 1.82
CA SER A 137 -8.94 -13.44 3.24
C SER A 137 -7.46 -13.77 3.52
N ASN A 138 -7.17 -14.57 4.55
CA ASN A 138 -5.82 -15.02 4.91
C ASN A 138 -5.40 -16.35 4.27
N LYS A 139 -6.11 -16.83 3.24
CA LYS A 139 -5.78 -18.10 2.59
C LYS A 139 -4.70 -17.89 1.54
N LYS A 140 -3.71 -18.80 1.49
CA LYS A 140 -2.87 -18.94 0.30
C LYS A 140 -3.78 -19.37 -0.84
N ILE A 141 -3.67 -18.73 -2.01
CA ILE A 141 -4.34 -19.22 -3.21
C ILE A 141 -3.72 -20.58 -3.52
N LYS A 142 -4.41 -21.67 -3.14
CA LYS A 142 -3.97 -23.02 -3.49
C LYS A 142 -4.15 -23.16 -4.99
N ASN A 143 -3.04 -23.16 -5.72
CA ASN A 143 -3.02 -23.62 -7.11
C ASN A 143 -3.64 -25.02 -7.14
N LYS A 144 -4.88 -25.15 -7.61
CA LYS A 144 -5.41 -26.44 -8.03
C LYS A 144 -4.61 -26.83 -9.28
N ARG A 145 -3.50 -27.54 -9.05
CA ARG A 145 -2.63 -28.24 -10.03
C ARG A 145 -1.74 -27.34 -10.89
N GLY A 146 -0.46 -27.23 -10.52
CA GLY A 146 0.71 -27.29 -11.42
C GLY A 146 0.67 -26.60 -12.79
N LYS A 147 -0.01 -25.46 -12.94
CA LYS A 147 0.02 -24.66 -14.16
C LYS A 147 0.28 -23.20 -13.78
N LYS A 148 1.35 -22.62 -14.32
CA LYS A 148 1.48 -21.16 -14.46
C LYS A 148 0.24 -20.69 -15.23
N ILE A 149 -0.73 -20.13 -14.51
CA ILE A 149 -1.88 -19.47 -15.10
C ILE A 149 -1.55 -17.98 -15.03
N TRP A 150 -0.93 -17.47 -16.10
CA TRP A 150 -1.33 -16.14 -16.57
C TRP A 150 -2.83 -16.27 -16.81
N GLN A 151 -3.63 -15.59 -15.99
CA GLN A 151 -5.09 -15.73 -16.06
C GLN A 151 -5.54 -15.48 -17.50
N LYS A 152 -6.21 -16.51 -18.05
CA LYS A 152 -6.58 -16.63 -19.46
C LYS A 152 -7.22 -15.32 -19.94
N LYS A 153 -6.64 -14.72 -21.00
CA LYS A 153 -7.38 -13.84 -21.92
C LYS A 153 -8.63 -14.60 -22.35
N ARG A 154 -9.81 -14.21 -21.85
CA ARG A 154 -11.06 -14.65 -22.45
C ARG A 154 -11.26 -13.80 -23.70
N LYS A 155 -11.56 -14.48 -24.81
CA LYS A 155 -11.93 -13.86 -26.08
C LYS A 155 -13.26 -13.14 -25.96
#